data_AF-A0A9P7EEU0-F1
#
_entry.id   AF-A0A9P7EEU0-F1
#
_cell.length_a   1.000
_cell.length_b   1.000
_cell.length_c   1.000
_cell.angle_alpha   90.00
_cell.angle_beta   90.00
_cell.angle_gamma   90.00
#
_symmetry.space_group_name_H-M   'P 1'
#
loop_
_entity.id
_entity.type
_entity.pdbx_description
1 polymer ?
#
loop_
_entity_poly.entity_id
_entity_poly.type
_entity_poly.pdbx_seq_one_letter_code
_entity_poly.pdbx_strand_id
1 'polypeptide(L)'
;QLPDGAKPLAFILYADKTKLSSFSTAKGYPVIVRLANLPTDIRNSQGMGGGYVVGWLPVVKEDKQHSSKSAWANFKATVWHKSFGRILSLLAERLRTGQWLECLDAVQCWFFPLILILSSDFEEQSMMSLTCGVRSLWPCPVCLIPHNKLSDTSCHYPLHMSHDSQAILASAQEKETTLYWTCCIV
;
A
#
# COMPACT_ATOMS: atom_id res chain seq x y z
N GLN A 1 14.23 11.70 12.32
CA GLN A 1 15.24 11.04 13.18
C GLN A 1 14.52 10.51 14.42
N LEU A 2 14.91 9.35 14.94
CA LEU A 2 14.31 8.80 16.15
C LEU A 2 14.90 9.49 17.40
N PRO A 3 14.14 9.58 18.51
CA PRO A 3 14.66 10.10 19.77
C PRO A 3 15.84 9.28 20.32
N ASP A 4 16.66 9.89 21.17
CA ASP A 4 17.79 9.21 21.81
C ASP A 4 17.31 8.02 22.65
N GLY A 5 17.98 6.87 22.49
CA GLY A 5 17.62 5.62 23.15
C GLY A 5 16.45 4.85 22.52
N ALA A 6 15.75 5.43 21.53
CA ALA A 6 14.68 4.75 20.82
C ALA A 6 15.21 3.77 19.75
N LYS A 7 14.46 2.69 19.54
CA LYS A 7 14.80 1.62 18.57
C LYS A 7 13.71 1.49 17.50
N PRO A 8 14.07 1.27 16.23
CA PRO A 8 13.08 1.00 15.19
C PRO A 8 12.50 -0.41 15.32
N LEU A 9 11.17 -0.52 15.25
CA LEU A 9 10.44 -1.79 15.11
C LEU A 9 9.84 -1.86 13.70
N ALA A 10 10.56 -2.51 12.81
CA ALA A 10 10.25 -2.54 11.39
C ALA A 10 9.28 -3.68 11.05
N PHE A 11 8.28 -3.36 10.25
CA PHE A 11 7.27 -4.28 9.77
C PHE A 11 7.38 -4.48 8.25
N ILE A 12 7.18 -5.72 7.83
CA ILE A 12 6.90 -6.09 6.45
C ILE A 12 5.42 -6.43 6.40
N LEU A 13 4.68 -5.72 5.56
CA LEU A 13 3.27 -5.98 5.29
C LEU A 13 3.14 -6.71 3.96
N TYR A 14 2.38 -7.80 3.95
CA TYR A 14 2.00 -8.53 2.76
C TYR A 14 0.49 -8.46 2.60
N ALA A 15 0.02 -8.14 1.41
CA ALA A 15 -1.41 -8.20 1.08
C ALA A 15 -1.58 -8.76 -0.32
N ASP A 16 -2.21 -9.93 -0.39
CA ASP A 16 -2.39 -10.69 -1.62
C ASP A 16 -3.76 -11.34 -1.60
N LYS A 17 -4.38 -11.50 -2.76
CA LYS A 17 -5.74 -11.98 -2.89
C LYS A 17 -5.80 -13.48 -2.71
N THR A 18 -6.42 -13.92 -1.62
CA THR A 18 -6.58 -15.35 -1.35
C THR A 18 -8.05 -15.77 -1.32
N LYS A 19 -8.28 -17.05 -1.60
CA LYS A 19 -9.59 -17.68 -1.34
C LYS A 19 -9.69 -17.92 0.16
N LEU A 20 -10.79 -17.48 0.77
CA LEU A 20 -10.98 -17.56 2.24
C LEU A 20 -11.28 -18.99 2.72
N SER A 21 -11.69 -19.88 1.83
CA SER A 21 -11.91 -21.30 2.10
C SER A 21 -11.75 -22.10 0.81
N SER A 22 -11.38 -23.38 0.94
CA SER A 22 -11.36 -24.33 -0.18
C SER A 22 -12.74 -24.51 -0.82
N PHE A 23 -13.81 -24.30 -0.06
CA PHE A 23 -15.20 -24.51 -0.49
C PHE A 23 -16.01 -23.23 -0.68
N SER A 24 -15.47 -22.05 -0.37
CA SER A 24 -16.20 -20.79 -0.51
C SER A 24 -15.80 -20.00 -1.75
N THR A 25 -16.77 -19.28 -2.33
CA THR A 25 -16.52 -18.28 -3.38
C THR A 25 -16.01 -16.95 -2.83
N ALA A 26 -15.90 -16.82 -1.50
CA ALA A 26 -15.48 -15.59 -0.86
C ALA A 26 -13.96 -15.41 -0.96
N LYS A 27 -13.55 -14.25 -1.49
CA LYS A 27 -12.15 -13.85 -1.61
C LYS A 27 -11.91 -12.69 -0.65
N GLY A 28 -10.71 -12.60 -0.12
CA GLY A 28 -10.26 -11.48 0.71
C GLY A 28 -8.77 -11.24 0.49
N TYR A 29 -8.29 -10.06 0.86
CA TYR A 29 -6.85 -9.83 0.97
C TYR A 29 -6.46 -9.89 2.45
N PRO A 30 -5.93 -11.01 2.97
CA PRO A 30 -5.31 -10.99 4.29
C PRO A 30 -4.14 -10.02 4.26
N VAL A 31 -4.13 -9.09 5.22
CA VAL A 31 -2.95 -8.27 5.51
C VAL A 31 -2.14 -9.02 6.55
N ILE A 32 -0.99 -9.53 6.14
CA ILE A 32 -0.06 -10.27 6.99
C ILE A 32 1.07 -9.33 7.39
N VAL A 33 1.37 -9.26 8.68
CA VAL A 33 2.51 -8.54 9.23
C VAL A 33 3.63 -9.51 9.59
N ARG A 34 4.86 -9.12 9.32
CA ARG A 34 6.08 -9.78 9.80
C ARG A 34 7.02 -8.75 10.39
N LEU A 35 7.78 -9.12 11.42
CA LEU A 35 8.82 -8.28 11.98
C LEU A 35 10.07 -8.35 11.10
N ALA A 36 10.47 -7.22 10.53
CA ALA A 36 11.65 -7.13 9.69
C ALA A 36 12.96 -7.28 10.51
N ASN A 37 12.90 -6.98 11.82
CA ASN A 37 14.03 -7.12 12.75
C ASN A 37 14.43 -8.59 13.01
N LEU A 38 13.57 -9.57 12.68
CA LEU A 38 13.85 -10.98 12.91
C LEU A 38 14.65 -11.61 11.76
N PRO A 39 15.54 -12.57 12.07
CA PRO A 39 16.19 -13.43 11.08
C PRO A 39 15.17 -14.08 10.12
N THR A 40 15.59 -14.28 8.87
CA THR A 40 14.69 -14.75 7.80
C THR A 40 14.07 -16.11 8.09
N ASP A 41 14.81 -17.02 8.71
CA ASP A 41 14.38 -18.35 9.14
C ASP A 41 13.26 -18.28 10.19
N ILE A 42 13.39 -17.41 11.20
CA ILE A 42 12.36 -17.19 12.22
C ILE A 42 11.14 -16.49 11.60
N ARG A 43 11.40 -15.43 10.83
CA ARG A 43 10.37 -14.58 10.20
C ARG A 43 9.48 -15.35 9.21
N ASN A 44 10.03 -16.36 8.54
CA ASN A 44 9.30 -17.19 7.57
C ASN A 44 8.79 -18.50 8.17
N SER A 45 9.00 -18.72 9.48
CA SER A 45 8.48 -19.89 10.17
C SER A 45 6.96 -19.81 10.36
N GLN A 46 6.35 -20.96 10.71
CA GLN A 46 4.95 -21.05 11.14
C GLN A 46 4.79 -20.88 12.67
N GLY A 47 5.89 -20.66 13.38
CA GLY A 47 5.93 -20.58 14.84
C GLY A 47 5.97 -19.15 15.35
N MET A 48 6.49 -18.98 16.56
CA MET A 48 6.72 -17.67 17.16
C MET A 48 7.65 -16.84 16.28
N GLY A 49 7.25 -15.59 15.99
CA GLY A 49 8.00 -14.68 15.13
C GLY A 49 7.69 -14.80 13.62
N GLY A 50 6.85 -15.77 13.24
CA GLY A 50 6.30 -15.88 11.89
C GLY A 50 5.33 -14.76 11.51
N GLY A 51 4.66 -14.91 10.36
CA GLY A 51 3.67 -13.93 9.88
C GLY A 51 2.32 -14.05 10.58
N TYR A 52 1.72 -12.91 10.92
CA TYR A 52 0.40 -12.82 11.56
C TYR A 52 -0.58 -12.01 10.71
N VAL A 53 -1.82 -12.47 10.62
CA VAL A 53 -2.90 -11.69 9.96
C VAL A 53 -3.35 -10.57 10.89
N VAL A 54 -3.26 -9.32 10.43
CA VAL A 54 -3.66 -8.12 11.18
C VAL A 54 -4.92 -7.46 10.64
N GLY A 55 -5.41 -7.91 9.49
CA GLY A 55 -6.65 -7.41 8.92
C GLY A 55 -7.02 -8.11 7.62
N TRP A 56 -8.21 -7.78 7.14
CA TRP A 56 -8.75 -8.27 5.86
C TRP A 56 -9.22 -7.08 5.04
N LEU A 57 -8.74 -6.96 3.81
CA LEU A 57 -9.25 -5.95 2.89
C LEU A 57 -10.43 -6.52 2.09
N PRO A 58 -11.47 -5.70 1.86
CA PRO A 58 -12.65 -6.14 1.13
C PRO A 58 -12.35 -6.41 -0.34
N VAL A 59 -13.00 -7.43 -0.90
CA VAL A 59 -13.03 -7.68 -2.34
C VAL A 59 -14.35 -7.19 -2.89
N VAL A 60 -14.30 -6.11 -3.69
CA VAL A 60 -15.46 -5.60 -4.41
C VAL A 60 -15.68 -6.47 -5.65
N LYS A 61 -16.86 -7.09 -5.75
CA LYS A 61 -17.25 -7.87 -6.93
C LYS A 61 -17.58 -6.94 -8.09
N GLU A 62 -17.00 -7.21 -9.24
CA GLU A 62 -17.29 -6.49 -10.48
C GLU A 62 -18.40 -7.20 -11.25
N ASP A 63 -19.44 -6.46 -11.62
CA ASP A 63 -20.50 -6.95 -12.50
C ASP A 63 -20.21 -6.58 -13.96
N LYS A 64 -20.84 -7.31 -14.90
CA LYS A 64 -20.64 -7.14 -16.35
C LYS A 64 -20.88 -5.70 -16.82
N GLN A 65 -21.79 -4.97 -16.17
CA GLN A 65 -22.12 -3.58 -16.51
C GLN A 65 -20.99 -2.58 -16.22
N HIS A 66 -20.06 -2.93 -15.33
CA HIS A 66 -18.93 -2.10 -14.91
C HIS A 66 -17.59 -2.58 -15.47
N SER A 67 -17.62 -3.68 -16.23
CA SER A 67 -16.42 -4.26 -16.84
C SER A 67 -15.69 -3.23 -17.69
N SER A 68 -14.37 -3.14 -17.48
CA SER A 68 -13.46 -2.28 -18.27
C SER A 68 -13.68 -0.77 -18.12
N LYS A 69 -14.48 -0.31 -17.15
CA LYS A 69 -14.67 1.13 -16.89
C LYS A 69 -13.62 1.65 -15.91
N SER A 70 -12.94 2.74 -16.27
CA SER A 70 -11.95 3.43 -15.42
C SER A 70 -12.55 3.88 -14.08
N ALA A 71 -13.79 4.40 -14.10
CA ALA A 71 -14.52 4.80 -12.90
C ALA A 71 -14.66 3.65 -11.89
N TRP A 72 -14.87 2.41 -12.37
CA TRP A 72 -14.98 1.25 -11.51
C TRP A 72 -13.62 0.83 -10.92
N ALA A 73 -12.54 0.91 -11.71
CA ALA A 73 -11.20 0.69 -11.21
C ALA A 73 -10.84 1.70 -10.10
N ASN A 74 -11.17 2.98 -10.30
CA ASN A 74 -10.97 4.04 -9.30
C ASN A 74 -11.78 3.80 -8.02
N PHE A 75 -13.02 3.32 -8.15
CA PHE A 75 -13.83 2.93 -7.00
C PHE A 75 -13.20 1.78 -6.21
N LYS A 76 -12.76 0.71 -6.88
CA LYS A 76 -12.05 -0.41 -6.23
C LYS A 76 -10.80 0.08 -5.49
N ALA A 77 -10.01 0.93 -6.12
CA ALA A 77 -8.83 1.52 -5.49
C ALA A 77 -9.20 2.36 -4.27
N THR A 78 -10.24 3.19 -4.34
CA THR A 78 -10.70 4.00 -3.21
C THR A 78 -11.14 3.13 -2.03
N VAL A 79 -11.88 2.05 -2.28
CA VAL A 79 -12.29 1.10 -1.25
C VAL A 79 -11.06 0.46 -0.61
N TRP A 80 -10.12 -0.02 -1.42
CA TRP A 80 -8.87 -0.63 -0.95
C TRP A 80 -8.08 0.32 -0.04
N HIS A 81 -7.84 1.55 -0.51
CA HIS A 81 -7.04 2.56 0.20
C HIS A 81 -7.71 3.04 1.49
N LYS A 82 -9.03 3.23 1.49
CA LYS A 82 -9.77 3.57 2.73
C LYS A 82 -9.72 2.44 3.75
N SER A 83 -9.89 1.19 3.32
CA SER A 83 -9.80 0.02 4.19
C SER A 83 -8.38 -0.18 4.74
N PHE A 84 -7.36 -0.06 3.89
CA PHE A 84 -5.96 -0.16 4.32
C PHE A 84 -5.58 0.97 5.26
N GLY A 85 -6.02 2.21 4.98
CA GLY A 85 -5.86 3.36 5.87
C GLY A 85 -6.46 3.13 7.27
N ARG A 86 -7.56 2.38 7.37
CA ARG A 86 -8.13 2.00 8.68
C ARG A 86 -7.20 1.07 9.47
N ILE A 87 -6.56 0.11 8.81
CA ILE A 87 -5.55 -0.76 9.44
C ILE A 87 -4.36 0.08 9.91
N LEU A 88 -3.85 0.98 9.06
CA LEU A 88 -2.74 1.86 9.39
C LEU A 88 -3.06 2.86 10.51
N SER A 89 -4.32 3.28 10.65
CA SER A 89 -4.73 4.20 11.71
C SER A 89 -4.45 3.65 13.12
N LEU A 90 -4.40 2.32 13.28
CA LEU A 90 -4.03 1.65 14.54
C LEU A 90 -2.55 1.85 14.91
N LEU A 91 -1.68 2.12 13.92
CA LEU A 91 -0.26 2.38 14.09
C LEU A 91 0.06 3.88 14.14
N ALA A 92 -0.82 4.74 13.65
CA ALA A 92 -0.56 6.17 13.45
C ALA A 92 -0.13 6.90 14.73
N GLU A 93 -0.75 6.58 15.87
CA GLU A 93 -0.36 7.16 17.15
C GLU A 93 1.02 6.66 17.61
N ARG A 94 1.21 5.34 17.56
CA ARG A 94 2.46 4.68 17.99
C ARG A 94 3.65 5.07 17.12
N LEU A 95 3.43 5.40 15.85
CA LEU A 95 4.45 5.95 14.95
C LEU A 95 5.00 7.29 15.44
N ARG A 96 4.21 8.08 16.17
CA ARG A 96 4.60 9.41 16.66
C ARG A 96 5.23 9.38 18.05
N THR A 97 4.69 8.54 18.94
CA THR A 97 5.09 8.50 20.35
C THR A 97 6.01 7.32 20.68
N GLY A 98 6.08 6.32 19.80
CA GLY A 98 6.67 5.03 20.11
C GLY A 98 5.84 4.26 21.14
N GLN A 99 6.35 3.10 21.54
CA GLN A 99 5.77 2.26 22.56
C GLN A 99 6.89 1.60 23.37
N TRP A 100 6.80 1.71 24.69
CA TRP A 100 7.66 0.94 25.59
C TRP A 100 7.19 -0.50 25.63
N LEU A 101 8.12 -1.44 25.40
CA LEU A 101 7.89 -2.87 25.47
C LEU A 101 8.95 -3.50 26.37
N GLU A 102 8.53 -4.41 27.22
CA GLU A 102 9.43 -5.25 27.99
C GLU A 102 9.96 -6.38 27.10
N CYS A 103 11.28 -6.51 27.01
CA CYS A 103 11.94 -7.60 26.32
C CYS A 103 12.04 -8.85 27.20
N LEU A 104 12.43 -9.98 26.60
CA LEU A 104 12.55 -11.28 27.31
C LEU A 104 13.58 -11.26 28.46
N ASP A 105 14.54 -10.34 28.40
CA ASP A 105 15.56 -10.08 29.42
C ASP A 105 15.10 -9.06 30.49
N ALA A 106 13.79 -8.76 30.55
CA ALA A 106 13.18 -7.75 31.41
C ALA A 106 13.66 -6.31 31.17
N VAL A 107 14.36 -6.05 30.06
CA VAL A 107 14.81 -4.70 29.69
C VAL A 107 13.67 -3.96 29.00
N GLN A 108 13.35 -2.76 29.50
CA GLN A 108 12.40 -1.86 28.86
C GLN A 108 13.04 -1.23 27.61
N CYS A 109 12.46 -1.49 26.45
CA CYS A 109 12.89 -0.94 25.17
C CYS A 109 11.82 0.00 24.61
N TRP A 110 12.22 1.21 24.22
CA TRP A 110 11.35 2.16 23.55
C TRP A 110 11.39 1.96 22.04
N PHE A 111 10.30 1.41 21.50
CA PHE A 111 10.22 1.07 20.08
C PHE A 111 9.38 2.05 19.29
N PHE A 112 9.82 2.39 18.09
CA PHE A 112 9.04 3.12 17.10
C PHE A 112 8.66 2.20 15.96
N PRO A 113 7.37 1.87 15.79
CA PRO A 113 6.92 1.06 14.66
C PRO A 113 7.24 1.79 13.35
N LEU A 114 7.60 1.05 12.31
CA LEU A 114 7.73 1.59 10.95
C LEU A 114 7.37 0.51 9.94
N ILE A 115 6.76 0.91 8.82
CA ILE A 115 6.48 -0.01 7.72
C ILE A 115 7.67 0.09 6.77
N LEU A 116 8.49 -0.97 6.74
CA LEU A 116 9.71 -1.00 5.94
C LEU A 116 9.42 -1.48 4.51
N ILE A 117 8.55 -2.48 4.39
CA ILE A 117 8.24 -3.12 3.11
C ILE A 117 6.72 -3.33 3.04
N LEU A 118 6.14 -2.91 1.92
CA LEU A 118 4.81 -3.33 1.48
C LEU A 118 5.03 -4.26 0.29
N SER A 119 4.66 -5.53 0.44
CA SER A 119 4.91 -6.58 -0.54
C SER A 119 3.60 -7.10 -1.10
N SER A 120 3.53 -7.18 -2.42
CA SER A 120 2.48 -7.84 -3.18
C SER A 120 2.98 -8.21 -4.57
N ASP A 121 2.21 -8.99 -5.32
CA ASP A 121 2.44 -9.21 -6.74
C ASP A 121 1.97 -8.02 -7.58
N PHE A 122 2.16 -8.07 -8.90
CA PHE A 122 2.07 -6.88 -9.74
C PHE A 122 0.67 -6.24 -9.82
N GLU A 123 -0.40 -7.04 -9.87
CA GLU A 123 -1.78 -6.52 -9.94
C GLU A 123 -2.14 -5.75 -8.65
N GLU A 124 -1.82 -6.33 -7.51
CA GLU A 124 -2.05 -5.79 -6.18
C GLU A 124 -1.14 -4.58 -5.93
N GLN A 125 0.12 -4.66 -6.34
CA GLN A 125 1.07 -3.55 -6.24
C GLN A 125 0.57 -2.37 -7.06
N SER A 126 0.01 -2.62 -8.24
CA SER A 126 -0.59 -1.57 -9.08
C SER A 126 -1.74 -0.85 -8.36
N MET A 127 -2.55 -1.59 -7.60
CA MET A 127 -3.60 -1.02 -6.77
C MET A 127 -3.03 -0.22 -5.58
N MET A 128 -1.98 -0.73 -4.94
CA MET A 128 -1.29 -0.08 -3.82
C MET A 128 -0.63 1.24 -4.23
N SER A 129 0.08 1.27 -5.36
CA SER A 129 0.76 2.47 -5.87
C SER A 129 -0.12 3.38 -6.72
N LEU A 130 -1.37 3.00 -6.96
CA LEU A 130 -2.28 3.71 -7.88
C LEU A 130 -1.71 3.87 -9.30
N THR A 131 -0.78 3.00 -9.68
CA THR A 131 -0.31 2.90 -11.06
C THR A 131 -1.36 2.10 -11.80
N CYS A 132 -1.98 2.65 -12.86
CA CYS A 132 -3.07 2.03 -13.64
C CYS A 132 -2.68 0.73 -14.40
N GLY A 133 -1.72 -0.03 -13.86
CA GLY A 133 -1.14 -1.24 -14.40
C GLY A 133 -0.49 -1.01 -15.75
N VAL A 134 -0.56 -2.04 -16.59
CA VAL A 134 0.01 -2.07 -17.94
C VAL A 134 -0.58 -1.04 -18.91
N ARG A 135 -1.72 -0.41 -18.57
CA ARG A 135 -2.35 0.62 -19.40
C ARG A 135 -1.93 2.04 -19.01
N SER A 136 -1.10 2.20 -17.98
CA SER A 136 -0.61 3.51 -17.57
C SER A 136 0.37 4.07 -18.60
N LEU A 137 0.27 5.37 -18.87
CA LEU A 137 1.26 6.12 -19.65
C LEU A 137 2.61 6.20 -18.92
N TRP A 138 2.56 6.15 -17.58
CA TRP A 138 3.69 6.22 -16.66
C TRP A 138 3.54 5.07 -15.64
N PRO A 139 3.92 3.83 -16.01
CA PRO A 139 3.55 2.64 -15.24
C PRO A 139 4.47 2.33 -14.05
N CYS A 140 5.61 3.01 -13.92
CA CYS A 140 6.53 2.79 -12.80
C CYS A 140 6.02 3.50 -11.54
N PRO A 141 5.97 2.82 -10.38
CA PRO A 141 5.55 3.46 -9.13
C PRO A 141 6.64 4.34 -8.49
N VAL A 142 7.87 4.32 -9.04
CA VAL A 142 9.03 5.01 -8.45
C VAL A 142 9.40 6.27 -9.24
N CYS A 143 9.30 6.25 -10.57
CA CYS A 143 9.69 7.36 -11.43
C CYS A 143 8.73 7.59 -12.60
N LEU A 144 8.80 8.79 -13.17
CA LEU A 144 8.02 9.24 -14.32
C LEU A 144 8.62 8.73 -15.65
N ILE A 145 8.87 7.43 -15.75
CA ILE A 145 9.32 6.78 -16.99
C ILE A 145 8.13 6.52 -17.94
N PRO A 146 8.20 6.94 -19.22
CA PRO A 146 7.12 6.69 -20.15
C PRO A 146 6.96 5.20 -20.45
N HIS A 147 5.73 4.75 -20.69
CA HIS A 147 5.42 3.36 -21.00
C HIS A 147 6.29 2.78 -22.13
N ASN A 148 6.52 3.54 -23.19
CA ASN A 148 7.34 3.11 -24.34
C ASN A 148 8.85 3.14 -24.10
N LYS A 149 9.31 3.53 -22.91
CA LYS A 149 10.72 3.62 -22.53
C LYS A 149 11.11 2.67 -21.40
N LEU A 150 10.20 1.82 -20.93
CA LEU A 150 10.43 0.90 -19.81
C LEU A 150 11.65 -0.02 -19.98
N SER A 151 12.01 -0.40 -21.21
CA SER A 151 13.17 -1.24 -21.50
C SER A 151 14.50 -0.48 -21.59
N ASP A 152 14.46 0.86 -21.59
CA ASP A 152 15.64 1.70 -21.72
C ASP A 152 16.25 2.00 -20.36
N THR A 153 17.34 1.30 -20.02
CA THR A 153 18.06 1.47 -18.76
C THR A 153 19.14 2.55 -18.82
N SER A 154 19.31 3.23 -19.95
CA SER A 154 20.33 4.27 -20.13
C SER A 154 19.88 5.65 -19.65
N CYS A 155 18.56 5.84 -19.52
CA CYS A 155 17.94 7.12 -19.15
C CYS A 155 17.50 7.11 -17.69
N HIS A 156 17.65 8.27 -17.04
CA HIS A 156 17.09 8.53 -15.72
C HIS A 156 15.87 9.45 -15.84
N TYR A 157 14.79 9.10 -15.14
CA TYR A 157 13.55 9.87 -15.11
C TYR A 157 13.32 10.44 -13.71
N PRO A 158 12.63 11.59 -13.59
CA PRO A 158 12.30 12.18 -12.31
C PRO A 158 11.53 11.19 -11.42
N LEU A 159 11.80 11.21 -10.11
CA LEU A 159 11.09 10.37 -9.15
C LEU A 159 9.67 10.90 -8.89
N HIS A 160 8.76 10.00 -8.51
CA HIS A 160 7.47 10.41 -7.99
C HIS A 160 7.64 11.07 -6.62
N MET A 161 7.31 12.35 -6.53
CA MET A 161 7.31 13.07 -5.26
C MET A 161 5.87 13.37 -4.81
N SER A 162 5.69 13.37 -3.49
CA SER A 162 4.38 13.63 -2.88
C SER A 162 3.89 15.05 -3.18
N HIS A 163 4.78 16.05 -3.18
CA HIS A 163 4.42 17.44 -3.47
C HIS A 163 3.95 17.62 -4.92
N ASP A 164 4.60 16.96 -5.90
CA ASP A 164 4.17 16.98 -7.30
C ASP A 164 2.77 16.39 -7.45
N SER A 165 2.53 15.26 -6.79
CA SER A 165 1.22 14.59 -6.82
C SER A 165 0.11 15.45 -6.19
N GLN A 166 0.43 16.15 -5.09
CA GLN A 166 -0.50 17.09 -4.45
C GLN A 166 -0.79 18.30 -5.34
N ALA A 167 0.21 18.85 -6.02
CA ALA A 167 0.02 19.96 -6.96
C ALA A 167 -0.87 19.55 -8.13
N ILE A 168 -0.65 18.37 -8.71
CA ILE A 168 -1.50 17.80 -9.77
C ILE A 168 -2.94 17.64 -9.27
N LEU A 169 -3.13 17.10 -8.06
CA LEU A 169 -4.46 16.92 -7.48
C LEU A 169 -5.18 18.25 -7.27
N ALA A 170 -4.50 19.26 -6.72
CA ALA A 170 -5.06 20.59 -6.50
C ALA A 170 -5.51 21.22 -7.84
N SER A 171 -4.65 21.18 -8.87
CA SER A 171 -5.00 21.67 -10.20
C SER A 171 -6.16 20.90 -10.85
N ALA A 172 -6.28 19.59 -10.58
CA ALA A 172 -7.41 18.80 -11.07
C ALA A 172 -8.73 19.19 -10.37
N GLN A 173 -8.70 19.39 -9.04
CA GLN A 173 -9.86 19.81 -8.26
C GLN A 173 -10.35 21.21 -8.64
N GLU A 174 -9.43 22.14 -8.90
CA GLU A 174 -9.77 23.48 -9.42
C GLU A 174 -10.49 23.40 -10.77
N LYS A 175 -10.01 22.54 -11.68
CA LYS A 175 -10.65 22.30 -12.98
C LYS A 175 -12.00 21.62 -12.85
N GLU A 176 -12.15 20.64 -11.97
CA GLU A 176 -13.43 19.96 -11.71
C GLU A 176 -14.47 20.92 -11.12
N THR A 177 -14.03 21.86 -10.28
CA THR A 177 -14.88 22.95 -9.75
C THR A 177 -15.29 23.95 -10.84
N THR A 178 -14.46 24.09 -11.89
CA THR A 178 -14.76 24.92 -13.07
C THR A 178 -15.66 24.18 -14.08
N LEU A 179 -15.69 22.85 -14.05
CA LEU A 179 -16.38 21.97 -15.01
C LEU A 179 -17.85 21.67 -14.66
N TYR A 180 -18.46 22.38 -13.72
CA TYR A 180 -19.93 22.46 -13.65
C TYR A 180 -20.57 23.18 -14.87
N TRP A 181 -19.76 23.69 -15.81
CA TRP A 181 -20.25 24.34 -17.03
C TRP A 181 -19.72 23.81 -18.36
N THR A 182 -18.96 22.70 -18.42
CA THR A 182 -18.71 22.08 -19.73
C THR A 182 -18.43 20.59 -19.61
N CYS A 183 -19.47 19.85 -19.95
CA CYS A 183 -19.43 18.43 -20.27
C CYS A 183 -18.33 18.11 -21.30
N CYS A 184 -17.82 16.88 -21.20
CA CYS A 184 -16.89 16.19 -22.10
C CYS A 184 -15.40 16.53 -21.94
N ILE A 185 -14.60 15.51 -21.63
CA ILE A 185 -13.25 15.19 -22.15
C ILE A 185 -12.96 13.76 -21.64
N VAL A 186 -12.95 12.75 -22.53
CA VAL A 186 -11.76 12.11 -23.16
C VAL A 186 -10.74 11.62 -22.14
#